data_AF-A0A1F7YNI9-F1
#
_entry.id   AF-A0A1F7YNI9-F1
#
_cell.length_a   1.000
_cell.length_b   1.000
_cell.length_c   1.000
_cell.angle_alpha   90.00
_cell.angle_beta   90.00
_cell.angle_gamma   90.00
#
_symmetry.space_group_name_H-M   'P 1'
#
loop_
_entity.id
_entity.type
_entity.pdbx_description
1 polymer ?
#
loop_
_entity_poly.entity_id
_entity_poly.type
_entity_poly.pdbx_seq_one_letter_code
_entity_poly.pdbx_strand_id
1 'polypeptide(L)'
;MTVLKQKGFTQRSEARGGFTLIELLIVIAILGTLAVVVLLALNPVQQLARTRDSGRTSAVTQIGHAVEAYATSNAGVYPGGTGACALGAATFIDCLVTASEIQTNPAAITYSAGAATACTGGTDQDANLCYDYDGTTNSFIVYATSEADSNISRCPTGQNGYFVYSSDAGRGGLWCGNAEPATPLAGDDAGWLAI
;
A
#
# COMPACT_ATOMS: atom_id res chain seq x y z
N MET A 1 -36.09 -22.41 -79.36
CA MET A 1 -35.90 -22.61 -77.90
C MET A 1 -34.40 -22.72 -77.65
N THR A 2 -33.72 -21.59 -77.49
CA THR A 2 -32.26 -21.53 -77.37
C THR A 2 -31.92 -21.47 -75.89
N VAL A 3 -31.35 -22.54 -75.37
CA VAL A 3 -30.99 -22.70 -73.95
C VAL A 3 -29.75 -21.87 -73.64
N LEU A 4 -29.85 -20.95 -72.68
CA LEU A 4 -28.72 -20.22 -72.13
C LEU A 4 -27.93 -21.13 -71.18
N LYS A 5 -26.66 -21.37 -71.50
CA LYS A 5 -25.73 -22.20 -70.72
C LYS A 5 -25.22 -21.39 -69.52
N GLN A 6 -25.60 -21.79 -68.31
CA GLN A 6 -25.14 -21.15 -67.07
C GLN A 6 -23.63 -21.37 -66.90
N LYS A 7 -22.87 -20.27 -66.77
CA LYS A 7 -21.44 -20.29 -66.44
C LYS A 7 -21.29 -20.74 -64.98
N GLY A 8 -20.76 -21.94 -64.78
CA GLY A 8 -20.41 -22.44 -63.46
C GLY A 8 -19.29 -21.60 -62.83
N PHE A 9 -19.51 -21.14 -61.60
CA PHE A 9 -18.53 -20.42 -60.81
C PHE A 9 -17.54 -21.44 -60.23
N THR A 10 -16.33 -21.51 -60.79
CA THR A 10 -15.26 -22.39 -60.29
C THR A 10 -14.65 -21.76 -59.03
N GLN A 11 -15.03 -22.24 -57.84
CA GLN A 11 -14.34 -21.86 -56.61
C GLN A 11 -12.92 -22.46 -56.62
N ARG A 12 -11.90 -21.60 -56.67
CA ARG A 12 -10.53 -21.99 -56.34
C ARG A 12 -10.48 -22.22 -54.83
N SER A 13 -10.27 -23.46 -54.37
CA SER A 13 -9.82 -23.68 -53.00
C SER A 13 -8.36 -23.25 -52.93
N GLU A 14 -8.11 -22.10 -52.29
CA GLU A 14 -6.77 -21.82 -51.79
C GLU A 14 -6.45 -22.90 -50.76
N ALA A 15 -5.38 -23.66 -51.01
CA ALA A 15 -4.85 -24.62 -50.06
C ALA A 15 -4.39 -23.86 -48.82
N ARG A 16 -5.27 -23.73 -47.83
CA ARG A 16 -4.92 -23.25 -46.50
C ARG A 16 -3.99 -24.29 -45.88
N GLY A 17 -2.68 -24.02 -45.92
CA GLY A 17 -1.67 -24.84 -45.27
C GLY A 17 -1.99 -24.94 -43.78
N GLY A 18 -2.15 -26.16 -43.28
CA GLY A 18 -2.30 -26.42 -41.85
C GLY A 18 -0.94 -26.33 -41.15
N PHE A 19 -0.94 -25.86 -39.90
CA PHE A 19 0.23 -25.90 -39.04
C PHE A 19 0.70 -27.34 -38.82
N THR A 20 2.00 -27.57 -38.90
CA THR A 20 2.57 -28.87 -38.56
C THR A 20 2.63 -29.06 -37.04
N LEU A 21 2.52 -30.31 -36.56
CA LEU A 21 2.67 -30.63 -35.14
C LEU A 21 4.05 -30.22 -34.60
N ILE A 22 5.08 -30.28 -35.45
CA ILE A 22 6.44 -29.89 -35.07
C ILE A 22 6.59 -28.37 -34.93
N GLU A 23 5.92 -27.58 -35.76
CA GLU A 23 5.90 -26.11 -35.62
C GLU A 23 5.27 -25.72 -34.28
N LEU A 24 4.15 -26.34 -33.91
CA LEU A 24 3.51 -26.03 -32.63
C LEU A 24 4.36 -26.47 -31.43
N LEU A 25 5.06 -27.60 -31.55
CA LEU A 25 5.93 -28.13 -30.49
C LEU A 25 7.13 -27.20 -30.20
N ILE A 26 7.78 -26.69 -31.26
CA ILE A 26 8.92 -25.78 -31.10
C ILE A 26 8.44 -24.44 -30.51
N VAL A 27 7.26 -23.96 -30.92
CA VAL A 27 6.70 -22.70 -30.41
C VAL A 27 6.41 -22.78 -28.92
N ILE A 28 5.74 -23.83 -28.43
CA ILE A 28 5.49 -23.95 -26.99
C ILE A 28 6.78 -24.15 -26.19
N ALA A 29 7.81 -24.79 -26.78
CA ALA A 29 9.12 -24.92 -26.15
C ALA A 29 9.79 -23.55 -25.99
N ILE A 30 9.78 -22.72 -27.03
CA ILE A 30 10.34 -21.35 -26.98
C ILE A 30 9.52 -20.44 -26.05
N LEU A 31 8.19 -20.52 -26.11
CA LEU A 31 7.32 -19.74 -25.21
C LEU A 31 7.54 -20.12 -23.75
N GLY A 32 7.73 -21.42 -23.46
CA GLY A 32 8.06 -21.90 -22.12
C GLY A 32 9.38 -21.35 -21.60
N THR A 33 10.44 -21.36 -22.40
CA THR A 33 11.75 -20.85 -21.97
C THR A 33 11.74 -19.33 -21.78
N LEU A 34 11.12 -18.58 -22.69
CA LEU A 34 10.98 -17.13 -22.57
C LEU A 34 10.16 -16.73 -21.34
N ALA A 35 9.07 -17.45 -21.02
CA ALA A 35 8.24 -17.17 -19.86
C ALA A 35 9.03 -17.30 -18.54
N VAL A 36 9.88 -18.32 -18.40
CA VAL A 36 10.72 -18.50 -17.21
C VAL A 36 11.73 -17.37 -17.06
N VAL A 37 12.41 -16.98 -18.15
CA VAL A 37 13.40 -15.88 -18.13
C VAL A 37 12.74 -14.55 -17.71
N VAL A 38 11.55 -14.26 -18.21
CA VAL A 38 10.81 -13.03 -17.87
C VAL A 38 10.41 -13.00 -16.39
N LEU A 39 9.96 -14.12 -15.83
CA LEU A 39 9.58 -14.19 -14.40
C LEU A 39 10.77 -14.01 -13.47
N LEU A 40 11.97 -14.48 -13.86
CA LEU A 40 13.19 -14.24 -13.09
C LEU A 40 13.62 -12.76 -13.14
N ALA A 41 13.33 -12.06 -14.25
CA ALA A 41 13.66 -10.65 -14.41
C ALA A 41 12.68 -9.72 -13.66
N LEU A 42 11.38 -10.06 -13.65
CA LEU A 42 10.35 -9.30 -12.95
C LEU A 42 10.17 -9.88 -11.55
N ASN A 43 10.92 -9.41 -10.55
CA ASN A 43 10.70 -9.79 -9.15
C ASN A 43 9.25 -9.39 -8.73
N PRO A 44 8.27 -10.32 -8.76
CA PRO A 44 6.86 -9.96 -8.64
C PRO A 44 6.51 -9.66 -7.18
N VAL A 45 7.23 -10.29 -6.25
CA VAL A 45 7.14 -10.05 -4.81
C VAL A 45 7.43 -8.59 -4.50
N GLN A 46 8.52 -8.06 -5.06
CA GLN A 46 8.90 -6.67 -4.84
C GLN A 46 7.93 -5.67 -5.48
N GLN A 47 7.34 -6.00 -6.64
CA GLN A 47 6.31 -5.14 -7.24
C GLN A 47 5.05 -5.09 -6.37
N LEU A 48 4.61 -6.23 -5.83
CA LEU A 48 3.47 -6.28 -4.92
C LEU A 48 3.75 -5.54 -3.60
N ALA A 49 4.97 -5.60 -3.08
CA ALA A 49 5.38 -4.81 -1.91
C ALA A 49 5.29 -3.30 -2.19
N ARG A 50 5.77 -2.83 -3.34
CA ARG A 50 5.66 -1.41 -3.75
C ARG A 50 4.21 -0.94 -3.87
N THR A 51 3.33 -1.76 -4.44
CA THR A 51 1.90 -1.43 -4.54
C THR A 51 1.25 -1.31 -3.16
N ARG A 52 1.58 -2.23 -2.24
CA ARG A 52 1.09 -2.19 -0.86
C ARG A 52 1.62 -0.96 -0.11
N ASP A 53 2.90 -0.64 -0.26
CA ASP A 53 3.50 0.56 0.32
C ASP A 53 2.86 1.85 -0.19
N SER A 54 2.53 1.94 -1.49
CA SER A 54 1.77 3.08 -2.02
C SER A 54 0.41 3.23 -1.34
N GLY A 55 -0.27 2.13 -1.04
CA GLY A 55 -1.52 2.13 -0.27
C GLY A 55 -1.30 2.59 1.18
N ARG A 56 -0.20 2.14 1.82
CA ARG A 56 0.17 2.51 3.19
C ARG A 56 0.43 4.00 3.32
N THR A 57 1.23 4.58 2.43
CA THR A 57 1.51 6.02 2.44
C THR A 57 0.22 6.84 2.31
N SER A 58 -0.67 6.42 1.41
CA SER A 58 -1.98 7.06 1.21
C SER A 58 -2.88 6.93 2.44
N ALA A 59 -2.94 5.75 3.06
CA ALA A 59 -3.75 5.51 4.26
C ALA A 59 -3.23 6.34 5.46
N VAL A 60 -1.92 6.32 5.72
CA VAL A 60 -1.31 7.07 6.83
C VAL A 60 -1.55 8.57 6.67
N THR A 61 -1.40 9.12 5.46
CA THR A 61 -1.63 10.55 5.20
C THR A 61 -3.10 10.95 5.31
N GLN A 62 -4.02 10.16 4.74
CA GLN A 62 -5.46 10.42 4.86
C GLN A 62 -5.94 10.37 6.31
N ILE A 63 -5.49 9.37 7.06
CA ILE A 63 -5.85 9.22 8.47
C ILE A 63 -5.21 10.31 9.32
N GLY A 64 -3.95 10.69 9.07
CA GLY A 64 -3.32 11.83 9.73
C GLY A 64 -4.12 13.12 9.55
N HIS A 65 -4.58 13.41 8.33
CA HIS A 65 -5.45 14.55 8.07
C HIS A 65 -6.83 14.45 8.75
N ALA A 66 -7.41 13.26 8.82
CA ALA A 66 -8.66 13.04 9.54
C ALA A 66 -8.52 13.29 11.05
N VAL A 67 -7.39 12.92 11.63
CA VAL A 67 -7.08 13.19 13.05
C VAL A 67 -6.89 14.70 13.30
N GLU A 68 -6.26 15.44 12.38
CA GLU A 68 -6.18 16.91 12.46
C GLU A 68 -7.56 17.58 12.33
N ALA A 69 -8.41 17.06 11.44
CA ALA A 69 -9.79 17.53 11.30
C ALA A 69 -10.58 17.31 12.59
N TYR A 70 -10.44 16.13 13.20
CA TYR A 70 -11.02 15.82 14.51
C TYR A 70 -10.57 16.80 15.58
N ALA A 71 -9.27 17.10 15.68
CA ALA A 71 -8.77 18.06 16.66
C ALA A 71 -9.37 19.46 16.44
N THR A 72 -9.57 19.86 15.19
CA THR A 72 -10.22 21.13 14.86
C THR A 72 -11.66 21.21 15.37
N SER A 73 -12.41 20.10 15.32
CA SER A 73 -13.79 20.01 15.82
C SER A 73 -13.88 19.76 17.34
N ASN A 74 -12.81 19.26 17.97
CA ASN A 74 -12.76 18.85 19.39
C ASN A 74 -11.78 19.68 20.24
N ALA A 75 -11.78 21.00 20.05
CA ALA A 75 -11.02 21.95 20.87
C ALA A 75 -9.50 21.69 20.93
N GLY A 76 -8.92 21.16 19.85
CA GLY A 76 -7.50 20.85 19.71
C GLY A 76 -7.07 19.53 20.36
N VAL A 77 -8.02 18.72 20.86
CA VAL A 77 -7.71 17.44 21.49
C VAL A 77 -7.68 16.33 20.43
N TYR A 78 -6.60 15.57 20.38
CA TYR A 78 -6.49 14.42 19.50
C TYR A 78 -7.19 13.17 20.07
N PRO A 79 -7.59 12.20 19.23
CA PRO A 79 -8.09 10.90 19.68
C PRO A 79 -7.10 10.25 20.66
N GLY A 80 -7.61 9.61 21.71
CA GLY A 80 -6.79 9.12 22.83
C GLY A 80 -6.59 10.12 23.97
N GLY A 81 -6.94 11.40 23.75
CA GLY A 81 -6.99 12.42 24.78
C GLY A 81 -8.21 12.33 25.70
N THR A 82 -8.73 13.48 26.11
CA THR A 82 -9.97 13.57 26.91
C THR A 82 -11.19 13.76 26.00
N GLY A 83 -12.35 13.20 26.36
CA GLY A 83 -13.60 13.38 25.60
C GLY A 83 -14.13 12.08 24.99
N ALA A 84 -14.85 12.18 23.86
CA ALA A 84 -15.57 11.06 23.24
C ALA A 84 -14.64 9.96 22.67
N CYS A 85 -13.37 10.29 22.41
CA CYS A 85 -12.34 9.36 21.93
C CYS A 85 -11.29 9.00 22.99
N ALA A 86 -11.64 8.97 24.28
CA ALA A 86 -10.68 8.58 25.32
C ALA A 86 -10.24 7.10 25.17
N LEU A 87 -8.95 6.82 25.42
CA LEU A 87 -8.35 5.49 25.29
C LEU A 87 -9.15 4.41 26.05
N GLY A 88 -9.39 3.26 25.40
CA GLY A 88 -9.98 2.07 26.01
C GLY A 88 -11.48 1.84 25.77
N ALA A 89 -12.16 2.68 24.98
CA ALA A 89 -13.58 2.49 24.63
C ALA A 89 -13.82 1.98 23.19
N ALA A 90 -12.92 2.32 22.25
CA ALA A 90 -12.94 1.93 20.84
C ALA A 90 -11.55 2.18 20.23
N THR A 91 -11.26 1.67 19.03
CA THR A 91 -10.04 2.05 18.30
C THR A 91 -10.11 3.51 17.87
N PHE A 92 -8.96 4.16 17.66
CA PHE A 92 -8.94 5.57 17.22
C PHE A 92 -9.71 5.78 15.90
N ILE A 93 -9.67 4.82 14.97
CA ILE A 93 -10.41 4.91 13.71
C ILE A 93 -11.92 4.78 13.92
N ASP A 94 -12.39 3.87 14.77
CA ASP A 94 -13.82 3.77 15.09
C ASP A 94 -14.33 5.07 15.71
N CYS A 95 -13.49 5.75 16.49
CA CYS A 95 -13.82 7.06 16.99
C CYS A 95 -13.89 8.14 15.90
N LEU A 96 -12.97 8.15 14.95
CA LEU A 96 -13.03 9.05 13.79
C LEU A 96 -14.28 8.79 12.92
N VAL A 97 -14.70 7.53 12.77
CA VAL A 97 -15.94 7.16 12.09
C VAL A 97 -17.15 7.69 12.86
N THR A 98 -17.19 7.47 14.17
CA THR A 98 -18.29 7.94 15.04
C THR A 98 -18.38 9.47 15.06
N ALA A 99 -17.23 10.14 15.05
CA ALA A 99 -17.12 11.60 14.93
C ALA A 99 -17.44 12.12 13.52
N SER A 100 -17.71 11.23 12.54
CA SER A 100 -17.98 11.56 11.14
C SER A 100 -16.84 12.27 10.39
N GLU A 101 -15.60 12.17 10.89
CA GLU A 101 -14.40 12.72 10.24
C GLU A 101 -13.95 11.82 9.07
N ILE A 102 -14.27 10.53 9.16
CA ILE A 102 -14.18 9.56 8.06
C ILE A 102 -15.50 8.80 7.95
N GLN A 103 -15.85 8.38 6.73
CA GLN A 103 -17.14 7.73 6.47
C GLN A 103 -17.13 6.24 6.82
N THR A 104 -15.98 5.57 6.71
CA THR A 104 -15.81 4.14 6.94
C THR A 104 -14.39 3.84 7.41
N ASN A 105 -14.20 2.81 8.24
CA ASN A 105 -12.88 2.29 8.56
C ASN A 105 -12.17 1.84 7.27
N PRO A 106 -10.95 2.30 6.97
CA PRO A 106 -10.16 1.82 5.84
C PRO A 106 -10.02 0.29 5.86
N ALA A 107 -9.94 -0.33 4.68
CA ALA A 107 -9.63 -1.74 4.61
C ALA A 107 -8.26 -2.02 5.26
N ALA A 108 -8.17 -3.12 6.01
CA ALA A 108 -6.95 -3.49 6.71
C ALA A 108 -5.75 -3.58 5.77
N ILE A 109 -4.66 -2.93 6.16
CA ILE A 109 -3.39 -3.01 5.46
C ILE A 109 -2.88 -4.43 5.64
N THR A 110 -2.80 -5.20 4.57
CA THR A 110 -2.31 -6.58 4.65
C THR A 110 -0.79 -6.59 4.61
N TYR A 111 -0.18 -7.19 5.63
CA TYR A 111 1.25 -7.42 5.70
C TYR A 111 1.60 -8.77 5.07
N SER A 112 2.76 -8.89 4.43
CA SER A 112 3.19 -10.21 3.91
C SER A 112 3.40 -11.17 5.07
N ALA A 113 2.97 -12.44 4.92
CA ALA A 113 3.17 -13.45 5.94
C ALA A 113 4.67 -13.57 6.30
N GLY A 114 5.03 -13.26 7.55
CA GLY A 114 6.41 -13.25 8.05
C GLY A 114 7.16 -11.92 7.90
N ALA A 115 6.55 -10.87 7.35
CA ALA A 115 7.07 -9.51 7.35
C ALA A 115 6.49 -8.69 8.53
N ALA A 116 7.27 -7.70 8.95
CA ALA A 116 7.01 -6.69 10.00
C ALA A 116 5.66 -6.78 10.73
N THR A 117 5.72 -7.01 12.05
CA THR A 117 4.59 -6.69 12.93
C THR A 117 4.16 -5.25 12.66
N ALA A 118 2.86 -5.02 12.43
CA ALA A 118 2.35 -3.70 12.10
C ALA A 118 2.76 -2.68 13.16
N CYS A 119 2.51 -3.02 14.44
CA CYS A 119 2.90 -2.22 15.60
C CYS A 119 3.14 -3.14 16.80
N THR A 120 4.13 -2.80 17.62
CA THR A 120 4.45 -3.48 18.87
C THR A 120 4.41 -2.50 20.05
N GLY A 121 4.52 -1.20 19.80
CA GLY A 121 4.59 -0.14 20.81
C GLY A 121 3.53 0.97 20.73
N GLY A 122 2.69 1.04 19.69
CA GLY A 122 1.65 2.07 19.57
C GLY A 122 0.56 1.98 20.64
N THR A 123 -0.02 3.13 21.03
CA THR A 123 -1.09 3.21 22.03
C THR A 123 -2.38 2.52 21.56
N ASP A 124 -2.66 2.56 20.26
CA ASP A 124 -3.77 1.86 19.61
C ASP A 124 -3.35 1.27 18.25
N GLN A 125 -3.92 0.11 17.94
CA GLN A 125 -3.70 -0.61 16.67
C GLN A 125 -5.04 -0.90 16.02
N ASP A 126 -5.29 -0.37 14.83
CA ASP A 126 -6.48 -0.69 14.04
C ASP A 126 -6.11 -0.98 12.60
N ALA A 127 -6.64 -2.08 12.06
CA ALA A 127 -6.50 -2.42 10.65
C ALA A 127 -5.01 -2.48 10.17
N ASN A 128 -4.08 -2.77 11.09
CA ASN A 128 -2.62 -2.74 10.91
C ASN A 128 -2.01 -1.35 10.58
N LEU A 129 -2.73 -0.28 10.94
CA LEU A 129 -2.22 1.07 11.16
C LEU A 129 -1.95 1.28 12.65
N CYS A 130 -0.88 1.99 12.94
CA CYS A 130 -0.45 2.29 14.29
C CYS A 130 -0.76 3.72 14.63
N TYR A 131 -1.23 3.94 15.84
CA TYR A 131 -1.47 5.26 16.38
C TYR A 131 -0.75 5.38 17.73
N ASP A 132 -0.01 6.46 17.89
CA ASP A 132 0.59 6.82 19.16
C ASP A 132 0.25 8.28 19.48
N TYR A 133 -0.13 8.51 20.74
CA TYR A 133 -0.58 9.80 21.24
C TYR A 133 0.04 10.10 22.59
N ASP A 134 0.63 11.29 22.73
CA ASP A 134 1.10 11.82 24.00
C ASP A 134 0.20 12.97 24.45
N GLY A 135 -0.56 12.73 25.52
CA GLY A 135 -1.44 13.74 26.11
C GLY A 135 -0.72 14.83 26.92
N THR A 136 0.59 14.70 27.14
CA THR A 136 1.40 15.70 27.83
C THR A 136 1.75 16.84 26.88
N THR A 137 2.21 16.50 25.67
CA THR A 137 2.55 17.43 24.59
C THR A 137 1.37 17.71 23.66
N ASN A 138 0.30 16.92 23.76
CA ASN A 138 -0.83 16.90 22.83
C ASN A 138 -0.34 16.74 21.39
N SER A 139 0.44 15.68 21.17
CA SER A 139 0.99 15.29 19.88
C SER A 139 0.53 13.89 19.50
N PHE A 140 0.35 13.64 18.21
CA PHE A 140 0.04 12.31 17.70
C PHE A 140 0.90 11.94 16.50
N ILE A 141 1.09 10.64 16.32
CA ILE A 141 1.58 10.07 15.07
C ILE A 141 0.66 8.94 14.61
N VAL A 142 0.53 8.84 13.28
CA VAL A 142 -0.04 7.67 12.62
C VAL A 142 1.09 7.06 11.80
N TYR A 143 1.30 5.74 11.90
CA TYR A 143 2.35 5.09 11.14
C TYR A 143 2.00 3.69 10.65
N ALA A 144 2.74 3.26 9.63
CA ALA A 144 2.75 1.89 9.11
C ALA A 144 4.17 1.52 8.67
N THR A 145 4.61 0.29 8.96
CA THR A 145 5.93 -0.17 8.53
C THR A 145 5.98 -0.33 7.00
N SER A 146 7.08 0.01 6.35
CA SER A 146 7.30 -0.21 4.92
C SER A 146 7.73 -1.65 4.64
N GLU A 147 7.30 -2.23 3.52
CA GLU A 147 7.67 -3.59 3.13
C GLU A 147 8.53 -3.65 1.88
N ALA A 148 8.50 -2.63 1.02
CA ALA A 148 9.27 -2.65 -0.19
C ALA A 148 10.76 -2.45 0.13
N ASP A 149 11.61 -3.36 -0.35
CA ASP A 149 13.08 -3.19 -0.36
C ASP A 149 13.54 -1.83 -0.89
N SER A 150 12.82 -1.23 -1.84
CA SER A 150 13.15 0.12 -2.35
C SER A 150 12.96 1.25 -1.34
N ASN A 151 12.12 1.06 -0.33
CA ASN A 151 11.95 2.00 0.78
C ASN A 151 12.92 1.67 1.91
N ILE A 152 13.04 0.38 2.25
CA ILE A 152 13.96 -0.10 3.29
C ILE A 152 15.43 0.22 2.93
N SER A 153 15.82 0.09 1.65
CA SER A 153 17.18 0.41 1.18
C SER A 153 17.52 1.91 1.18
N ARG A 154 16.54 2.79 1.37
CA ARG A 154 16.79 4.22 1.59
C ARG A 154 17.18 4.50 3.04
N CYS A 155 16.85 3.58 3.95
CA CYS A 155 17.23 3.69 5.34
C CYS A 155 18.68 3.22 5.57
N PRO A 156 19.37 3.79 6.58
CA PRO A 156 20.65 3.25 7.04
C PRO A 156 20.57 1.76 7.38
N THR A 157 21.66 1.03 7.19
CA THR A 157 21.72 -0.41 7.47
C THR A 157 21.34 -0.72 8.91
N GLY A 158 20.40 -1.65 9.10
CA GLY A 158 19.90 -2.05 10.42
C GLY A 158 18.68 -1.26 10.91
N GLN A 159 18.22 -0.28 10.14
CA GLN A 159 16.96 0.44 10.39
C GLN A 159 15.82 -0.08 9.55
N ASN A 160 14.61 0.04 10.09
CA ASN A 160 13.37 -0.18 9.36
C ASN A 160 12.85 1.15 8.82
N GLY A 161 12.15 1.10 7.69
CA GLY A 161 11.43 2.25 7.15
C GLY A 161 9.96 2.24 7.59
N TYR A 162 9.45 3.38 8.00
CA TYR A 162 8.08 3.59 8.43
C TYR A 162 7.46 4.75 7.64
N PHE A 163 6.26 4.58 7.13
CA PHE A 163 5.45 5.70 6.68
C PHE A 163 4.80 6.31 7.90
N VAL A 164 5.10 7.58 8.17
CA VAL A 164 4.65 8.28 9.38
C VAL A 164 3.98 9.58 8.98
N TYR A 165 2.89 9.91 9.63
CA TYR A 165 2.33 11.26 9.71
C TYR A 165 2.48 11.73 11.15
N SER A 166 3.08 12.90 11.35
CA SER A 166 3.30 13.49 12.68
C SER A 166 2.66 14.86 12.77
N SER A 167 1.94 15.12 13.86
CA SER A 167 1.41 16.45 14.19
C SER A 167 2.53 17.47 14.43
N ASP A 168 3.61 17.06 15.11
CA ASP A 168 4.74 17.96 15.41
C ASP A 168 5.53 18.33 14.16
N ALA A 169 5.59 17.42 13.19
CA ALA A 169 6.19 17.70 11.89
C ALA A 169 5.22 18.40 10.93
N GLY A 170 3.92 18.38 11.21
CA GLY A 170 2.85 18.89 10.34
C GLY A 170 2.81 18.22 8.95
N ARG A 171 3.37 17.01 8.82
CA ARG A 171 3.56 16.33 7.54
C ARG A 171 3.65 14.82 7.67
N GLY A 172 3.37 14.16 6.55
CA GLY A 172 3.66 12.75 6.33
C GLY A 172 4.94 12.52 5.54
N GLY A 173 5.59 11.37 5.74
CA GLY A 173 6.79 11.00 5.01
C GLY A 173 7.30 9.61 5.35
N LEU A 174 8.41 9.22 4.71
CA LEU A 174 9.16 8.03 5.08
C LEU A 174 10.17 8.41 6.16
N TRP A 175 10.13 7.72 7.29
CA TRP A 175 11.03 7.88 8.43
C TRP A 175 11.75 6.57 8.71
N CYS A 176 13.03 6.63 9.05
CA CYS A 176 13.86 5.48 9.34
C CYS A 176 14.27 5.45 10.81
N GLY A 177 14.17 4.27 11.42
CA GLY A 177 14.53 4.08 12.83
C GLY A 177 14.90 2.65 13.18
N ASN A 178 15.64 2.49 14.27
CA ASN A 178 15.96 1.17 14.86
C ASN A 178 14.80 0.60 15.68
N ALA A 179 13.86 1.47 16.08
CA ALA A 179 12.65 1.14 16.79
C ALA A 179 11.47 1.79 16.07
N GLU A 180 10.26 1.42 16.48
CA GLU A 180 9.05 2.07 16.01
C GLU A 180 9.07 3.57 16.35
N PRO A 181 8.51 4.43 15.48
CA PRO A 181 8.38 5.84 15.76
C PRO A 181 7.48 6.06 16.97
N ALA A 182 7.79 7.08 17.76
CA ALA A 182 7.03 7.48 18.94
C ALA A 182 6.86 9.00 18.95
N THR A 183 5.80 9.47 19.58
CA THR A 183 5.58 10.91 19.81
C THR A 183 6.42 11.45 20.97
N PRO A 184 6.81 12.74 20.96
CA PRO A 184 6.70 13.68 19.84
C PRO A 184 7.76 13.39 18.74
N LEU A 185 7.42 13.68 17.47
CA LEU A 185 8.32 13.48 16.33
C LEU A 185 8.33 14.72 15.43
N ALA A 186 9.27 15.63 15.66
CA ALA A 186 9.42 16.90 14.95
C ALA A 186 9.97 16.73 13.53
N GLY A 187 9.73 17.71 12.67
CA GLY A 187 10.13 17.66 11.26
C GLY A 187 11.64 17.78 11.00
N ASP A 188 12.40 18.21 11.99
CA ASP A 188 13.87 18.31 11.98
C ASP A 188 14.55 17.14 12.70
N ASP A 189 13.79 16.21 13.26
CA ASP A 189 14.34 15.00 13.88
C ASP A 189 15.10 14.13 12.89
N ALA A 190 16.09 13.40 13.41
CA ALA A 190 16.84 12.44 12.62
C ALA A 190 15.91 11.32 12.10
N GLY A 191 16.22 10.80 10.91
CA GLY A 191 15.50 9.66 10.32
C GLY A 191 14.49 10.03 9.25
N TRP A 192 14.05 11.30 9.16
CA TRP A 192 13.24 11.76 8.03
C TRP A 192 14.03 11.68 6.73
N LEU A 193 13.47 11.00 5.73
CA LEU A 193 14.02 11.00 4.38
C LEU A 193 13.42 12.13 3.56
N ALA A 194 14.28 12.86 2.84
CA ALA A 194 13.82 13.76 1.79
C ALA A 194 13.05 12.96 0.75
N ILE A 195 11.83 13.44 0.43
CA ILE A 195 10.91 12.80 -0.52
C ILE A 195 11.48 12.90 -1.93
#